data_AF-A0A7V8ABL6-F1
#
_entry.id   AF-A0A7V8ABL6-F1
#
_cell.length_a   1.000
_cell.length_b   1.000
_cell.length_c   1.000
_cell.angle_alpha   90.00
_cell.angle_beta   90.00
_cell.angle_gamma   90.00
#
_symmetry.space_group_name_H-M   'P 1'
#
loop_
_entity.id
_entity.type
_entity.pdbx_description
1 polymer ?
#
loop_
_entity_poly.entity_id
_entity_poly.type
_entity_poly.pdbx_seq_one_letter_code
_entity_poly.pdbx_strand_id
1 'polypeptide(L)' 'MYLNDDYEGGHTYYPGLGVRIAPKAGSLLLFGAGYEHVHGVTKITSGLRYTYSGWFTDDIGWRDEKSLIVV' A
#
# COMPACT_ATOMS: atom_id res chain seq x y z
N MET A 1 4.69 3.78 -0.27
CA MET A 1 4.83 5.08 -0.97
C MET A 1 4.17 5.01 -2.32
N TYR A 2 3.39 6.03 -2.67
CA TYR A 2 2.75 6.15 -3.97
C TYR A 2 3.66 6.91 -4.93
N LEU A 3 4.01 6.30 -6.06
CA LEU A 3 5.00 6.85 -6.99
C LEU A 3 4.35 7.74 -8.06
N ASN A 4 3.05 7.59 -8.28
CA ASN A 4 2.26 8.38 -9.21
C ASN A 4 0.79 8.48 -8.76
N ASP A 5 0.00 9.32 -9.42
CA ASP A 5 -1.44 9.51 -9.19
C ASP A 5 -2.24 9.82 -10.48
N ASP A 6 -1.66 9.57 -11.65
CA ASP A 6 -2.27 9.67 -12.98
C ASP A 6 -3.04 8.37 -13.36
N TYR A 7 -3.94 7.92 -12.48
CA TYR A 7 -4.79 6.75 -12.70
C TYR A 7 -6.20 6.92 -12.09
N GLU A 8 -7.16 6.16 -12.60
CA GLU A 8 -8.54 6.11 -12.07
C GLU A 8 -8.76 4.84 -11.24
N GLY A 9 -9.44 4.98 -10.10
CA GLY A 9 -9.57 3.89 -9.12
C GLY A 9 -8.31 3.76 -8.27
N GLY A 10 -7.86 2.54 -7.97
CA GLY A 10 -6.59 2.34 -7.24
C GLY A 10 -6.53 2.90 -5.80
N HIS A 11 -7.67 3.26 -5.20
CA HIS A 11 -7.74 3.76 -3.84
C HIS A 11 -7.34 2.68 -2.84
N THR A 12 -6.52 3.03 -1.85
CA THR A 12 -6.30 2.16 -0.70
C THR A 12 -7.51 2.25 0.22
N TYR A 13 -8.04 1.12 0.68
CA TYR A 13 -9.22 1.10 1.55
C TYR A 13 -9.04 0.13 2.71
N TYR A 14 -9.67 0.45 3.84
CA TYR A 14 -9.68 -0.33 5.07
C TYR A 14 -11.14 -0.63 5.45
N PRO A 15 -11.68 -1.82 5.12
CA PRO A 15 -13.09 -2.15 5.34
C PRO A 15 -13.53 -2.00 6.78
N GLY A 16 -12.73 -2.49 7.72
CA GLY A 16 -13.03 -2.44 9.16
C GLY A 16 -13.04 -1.02 9.74
N LEU A 17 -12.35 -0.07 9.08
CA LEU A 17 -12.23 1.32 9.54
C LEU A 17 -13.16 2.27 8.78
N GLY A 18 -13.81 1.83 7.71
CA GLY A 18 -14.58 2.70 6.82
C GLY A 18 -13.74 3.76 6.11
N VAL A 19 -12.42 3.57 6.03
CA VAL A 19 -11.47 4.54 5.46
C VAL A 19 -11.20 4.21 4.00
N ARG A 20 -11.17 5.24 3.16
CA ARG A 20 -10.76 5.15 1.75
C ARG A 20 -9.88 6.34 1.38
N ILE A 21 -8.72 6.05 0.79
CA ILE A 21 -7.68 7.02 0.49
C ILE A 21 -7.45 7.03 -1.02
N ALA A 22 -7.70 8.18 -1.64
CA ALA A 22 -7.24 8.47 -3.01
C ALA A 22 -5.80 9.00 -2.92
N PRO A 23 -4.78 8.22 -3.32
CA PRO A 23 -3.40 8.58 -3.06
C PRO A 23 -2.95 9.76 -3.91
N LYS A 24 -2.08 10.60 -3.35
CA LYS A 24 -1.33 11.61 -4.11
C LYS A 24 0.10 11.16 -4.33
N ALA A 25 0.67 11.46 -5.49
CA ALA A 25 2.05 11.12 -5.80
C ALA A 25 3.00 11.67 -4.72
N GLY A 26 3.96 10.85 -4.29
CA GLY A 26 4.90 11.16 -3.20
C GLY A 26 4.35 10.95 -1.79
N SER A 27 3.07 10.63 -1.61
CA SER A 27 2.52 10.35 -0.28
C SER A 27 3.02 9.00 0.27
N LEU A 28 3.19 8.94 1.58
CA LEU A 28 3.53 7.72 2.32
C LEU A 28 2.38 7.35 3.26
N LEU A 29 1.91 6.12 3.14
CA LEU A 29 0.92 5.54 4.04
C LEU A 29 1.62 4.51 4.93
N LEU A 30 1.55 4.70 6.25
CA LEU A 30 2.06 3.76 7.26
C LEU A 30 0.89 3.29 8.12
N PHE A 31 0.86 2.00 8.44
CA PHE A 31 -0.17 1.37 9.27
C PHE A 31 0.40 0.09 9.89
N GLY A 32 -0.26 -0.42 10.93
CA GLY A 32 0.15 -1.65 11.62
C GLY A 32 -0.13 -2.91 10.79
N ALA A 33 0.64 -3.98 10.99
CA ALA A 33 0.46 -5.25 10.27
C ALA A 33 -0.69 -6.14 10.83
N GLY A 34 -1.43 -5.66 11.82
CA GLY A 34 -2.49 -6.41 12.50
C GLY A 34 -3.81 -6.48 11.74
N TYR A 35 -4.73 -7.29 12.25
CA TYR A 35 -6.04 -7.55 11.64
C TYR A 35 -6.95 -6.31 11.58
N GLU A 36 -6.73 -5.35 12.46
CA GLU A 36 -7.42 -4.06 12.49
C GLU A 36 -7.13 -3.19 11.26
N HIS A 37 -6.02 -3.48 10.55
CA HIS A 37 -5.60 -2.79 9.34
C HIS A 37 -5.70 -3.67 8.08
N VAL A 38 -6.59 -4.67 8.06
CA VAL A 38 -6.91 -5.37 6.80
C VAL A 38 -7.29 -4.34 5.74
N HIS A 39 -6.58 -4.39 4.61
CA HIS A 39 -6.67 -3.37 3.58
C HIS A 39 -6.59 -3.97 2.18
N GLY A 40 -7.00 -3.18 1.19
CA GLY A 40 -6.91 -3.54 -0.21
C GLY A 40 -6.72 -2.33 -1.11
N VAL A 41 -6.64 -2.59 -2.41
CA VAL A 41 -6.57 -1.57 -3.46
C VAL A 41 -7.79 -1.75 -4.36
N THR A 42 -8.59 -0.71 -4.55
CA THR A 42 -9.74 -0.80 -5.46
C THR A 42 -9.24 -1.00 -6.89
N LYS A 43 -10.04 -1.69 -7.71
CA LYS A 43 -9.73 -1.91 -9.13
C LYS A 43 -9.31 -0.60 -9.82
N ILE A 44 -8.21 -0.67 -10.58
CA ILE A 44 -7.78 0.40 -11.47
C ILE A 44 -8.56 0.25 -12.77
N THR A 45 -9.14 1.34 -13.25
CA THR A 45 -9.97 1.34 -14.47
C THR A 45 -9.32 2.06 -15.64
N SER A 46 -8.30 2.89 -15.37
CA SER A 46 -7.51 3.61 -16.37
C SER A 46 -6.14 3.97 -15.79
N GLY A 47 -5.11 4.03 -16.65
CA GLY A 47 -3.74 4.32 -16.25
C GLY A 47 -3.02 3.14 -15.59
N LEU A 48 -1.84 3.42 -15.01
CA LEU A 48 -1.03 2.45 -14.26
C LEU A 48 -0.77 3.02 -12.86
N ARG A 49 -0.81 2.18 -11.83
CA ARG A 49 -0.54 2.58 -10.45
C ARG A 49 0.78 1.96 -10.01
N TYR A 50 1.76 2.81 -9.73
CA TYR A 50 3.06 2.41 -9.23
C TYR A 50 3.16 2.68 -7.72
N THR A 51 3.55 1.66 -6.96
CA THR A 51 3.78 1.78 -5.53
C THR A 51 5.03 1.07 -5.08
N TYR A 52 5.76 1.69 -4.17
CA TYR A 52 6.75 1.01 -3.35
C TYR A 52 6.10 0.56 -2.03
N SER A 53 6.12 -0.74 -1.75
CA SER A 53 5.70 -1.32 -0.47
C SER A 53 6.90 -1.86 0.29
N GLY A 54 6.96 -1.59 1.58
CA GLY A 54 7.96 -2.14 2.49
C GLY A 54 7.31 -2.55 3.80
N TRP A 55 7.89 -3.55 4.45
CA TRP A 55 7.47 -4.04 5.75
C TRP A 55 8.62 -3.85 6.74
N PHE A 56 8.27 -3.44 7.96
CA PHE A 56 9.21 -3.25 9.05
C PHE A 56 8.88 -4.22 10.17
N THR A 57 9.91 -4.74 10.82
CA THR A 57 9.80 -5.61 11.98
C THR A 57 10.81 -5.16 13.03
N ASP A 58 10.49 -5.34 14.30
CA ASP A 58 11.41 -5.14 15.43
C ASP A 58 12.29 -6.37 15.69
N ASP A 59 11.97 -7.51 15.07
CA ASP A 59 12.82 -8.70 15.09
C ASP A 59 14.11 -8.48 14.30
N ILE A 60 15.19 -8.22 15.04
CA ILE A 60 16.54 -7.99 14.51
C ILE A 60 17.13 -9.20 13.78
N GLY A 61 16.61 -10.41 14.01
CA GLY A 61 17.05 -11.64 13.35
C GLY A 61 16.36 -11.89 12.02
N TRP A 62 15.28 -11.16 11.74
CA TRP A 62 14.47 -11.39 10.55
C TRP A 62 15.07 -10.71 9.32
N ARG A 63 15.35 -11.52 8.30
CA ARG A 63 15.80 -11.06 6.98
C ARG A 63 14.84 -11.58 5.92
N ASP A 64 14.28 -10.66 5.15
CA ASP A 64 13.59 -11.04 3.93
C ASP A 64 14.61 -11.36 2.83
N GLU A 65 15.03 -12.63 2.74
CA GLU A 65 15.91 -13.09 1.68
C GLU A 65 15.23 -13.07 0.29
N LYS A 66 13.91 -12.87 0.23
CA LYS A 66 13.09 -12.92 -0.98
C LYS A 66 12.31 -11.64 -1.20
N SER A 67 12.87 -10.49 -0.82
CA SER A 67 12.23 -9.19 -1.04
C SER A 67 11.89 -9.04 -2.53
N LEU A 68 10.61 -9.25 -2.85
CA LEU A 68 10.06 -9.15 -4.19
C LEU A 68 9.57 -7.72 -4.38
N ILE A 69 10.20 -7.02 -5.31
CA ILE A 69 9.67 -5.76 -5.82
C ILE A 69 8.45 -6.13 -6.69
N VAL A 70 7.26 -6.01 -6.12
CA VAL A 70 6.02 -6.09 -6.91
C VAL A 70 5.80 -4.70 -7.52
N VAL A 71 6.19 -4.57 -8.80
CA VAL A 71 5.97 -3.36 -9.61
C VAL A 71 4.53 -3.29 -10.09
#